data_AF-A0A524L9Y1-F1
#
_entry.id   AF-A0A524L9Y1-F1
#
_cell.length_a   1.000
_cell.length_b   1.000
_cell.length_c   1.000
_cell.angle_alpha   90.00
_cell.angle_beta   90.00
_cell.angle_gamma   90.00
#
_symmetry.space_group_name_H-M   'P 1'
#
loop_
_entity.id
_entity.type
_entity.pdbx_description
1 polymer ?
#
loop_
_entity_poly.entity_id
_entity_poly.type
_entity_poly.pdbx_seq_one_letter_code
_entity_poly.pdbx_strand_id
1 'polypeptide(L)'
;VELLKMIPGVEYIEDPYKNRCCGAGGGVRAGQRELSQKIANTKKEYIEATGADMVTTECPFCTIQINDMMKGTEMKVRYIPDLLAESYRKGEE
;
A
#
# COMPACT_ATOMS: atom_id res chain seq x y z
N VAL A 1 -10.86 6.51 3.05
CA VAL A 1 -11.18 5.27 3.82
C VAL A 1 -12.62 4.82 3.66
N GLU A 2 -13.58 5.74 3.46
CA GLU A 2 -15.00 5.40 3.25
C GLU A 2 -15.21 4.39 2.12
N LEU A 3 -14.53 4.60 0.97
CA LEU A 3 -14.57 3.65 -0.15
C LEU A 3 -14.18 2.22 0.25
N LEU A 4 -13.16 2.05 1.09
CA LEU A 4 -12.73 0.71 1.53
C LEU A 4 -13.77 0.06 2.44
N LYS A 5 -14.41 0.84 3.31
CA LYS A 5 -15.48 0.36 4.20
C LYS A 5 -16.76 -0.04 3.46
N MET A 6 -16.91 0.40 2.20
CA MET A 6 -18.05 0.02 1.36
C MET A 6 -17.83 -1.32 0.64
N ILE A 7 -16.61 -1.87 0.63
CA ILE A 7 -16.31 -3.13 -0.07
C ILE A 7 -16.69 -4.31 0.84
N PRO A 8 -17.64 -5.17 0.45
CA PRO A 8 -18.01 -6.33 1.26
C PRO A 8 -16.81 -7.27 1.49
N GLY A 9 -16.63 -7.70 2.73
CA GLY A 9 -15.53 -8.59 3.13
C GLY A 9 -14.18 -7.90 3.32
N VAL A 10 -14.09 -6.57 3.18
CA VAL A 10 -12.90 -5.79 3.52
C VAL A 10 -13.06 -5.14 4.88
N GLU A 11 -12.11 -5.41 5.78
CA GLU A 11 -11.97 -4.69 7.05
C GLU A 11 -10.87 -3.63 6.92
N TYR A 12 -11.18 -2.40 7.29
CA TYR A 12 -10.18 -1.33 7.31
C TYR A 12 -9.45 -1.30 8.65
N ILE A 13 -8.14 -1.56 8.62
CA ILE A 13 -7.23 -1.40 9.76
C ILE A 13 -6.53 -0.04 9.65
N GLU A 14 -6.52 0.73 10.75
CA GLU A 14 -5.90 2.05 10.80
C GLU A 14 -4.37 1.95 10.95
N ASP A 15 -3.62 2.57 10.03
CA ASP A 15 -2.19 2.92 10.20
C ASP A 15 -2.09 4.37 10.72
N PRO A 16 -1.64 4.62 11.97
CA PRO A 16 -1.43 5.97 12.50
C PRO A 16 -0.47 6.83 11.67
N TYR A 17 0.38 6.20 10.86
CA TYR A 17 1.36 6.83 9.99
C TYR A 17 0.99 6.73 8.50
N LYS A 18 -0.27 6.45 8.17
CA LYS A 18 -0.74 6.25 6.78
C LYS A 18 -0.32 7.37 5.82
N ASN A 19 -0.30 8.61 6.30
CA ASN A 19 0.06 9.81 5.52
C ASN A 19 1.58 10.00 5.29
N ARG A 20 2.44 9.14 5.84
CA ARG A 20 3.88 9.24 5.57
C ARG A 20 4.22 8.78 4.15
N CYS A 21 5.13 9.52 3.52
CA CYS A 21 5.62 9.26 2.17
C CYS A 21 6.24 7.85 2.04
N CYS A 22 6.05 7.21 0.87
CA CYS A 22 6.69 5.93 0.53
C CYS A 22 8.17 6.06 0.12
N GLY A 23 8.64 7.28 -0.14
CA GLY A 23 10.02 7.56 -0.57
C GLY A 23 10.26 7.48 -2.08
N ALA A 24 9.21 7.27 -2.90
CA ALA A 24 9.38 7.06 -4.34
C ALA A 24 9.39 8.35 -5.19
N GLY A 25 8.55 9.32 -4.82
CA GLY A 25 8.25 10.51 -5.63
C GLY A 25 9.38 11.54 -5.72
N GLY A 26 9.15 12.60 -6.49
CA GLY A 26 10.07 13.74 -6.61
C GLY A 26 11.44 13.39 -7.20
N GLY A 27 11.55 12.27 -7.92
CA GLY A 27 12.83 11.76 -8.44
C GLY A 27 13.73 11.12 -7.39
N VAL A 28 13.32 11.06 -6.11
CA VAL A 28 14.16 10.57 -5.01
C VAL A 28 14.53 9.10 -5.21
N ARG A 29 13.60 8.26 -5.68
CA ARG A 29 13.90 6.84 -5.99
C ARG A 29 15.01 6.68 -7.01
N ALA A 30 15.09 7.56 -8.00
CA ALA A 30 16.04 7.49 -9.10
C ALA A 30 17.37 8.21 -8.77
N GLY A 31 17.29 9.40 -8.15
CA GLY A 31 18.45 10.27 -7.90
C GLY A 31 19.08 10.11 -6.51
N GLN A 32 18.35 9.60 -5.52
CA GLN A 32 18.82 9.43 -4.13
C GLN A 32 18.35 8.09 -3.55
N ARG A 33 18.83 7.00 -4.15
CA ARG A 33 18.37 5.62 -3.88
C ARG A 33 18.43 5.26 -2.39
N GLU A 34 19.51 5.59 -1.69
CA GLU A 34 19.67 5.27 -0.27
C GLU A 34 18.64 5.99 0.61
N LEU A 35 18.37 7.28 0.34
CA LEU A 35 17.36 8.04 1.07
C LEU A 35 15.96 7.48 0.81
N SER A 36 15.65 7.18 -0.46
CA SER A 36 14.40 6.52 -0.85
C SER A 36 14.19 5.21 -0.07
N GLN A 37 15.24 4.39 0.03
CA GLN A 37 15.20 3.11 0.74
C GLN A 37 15.01 3.28 2.25
N LYS A 38 15.69 4.25 2.88
CA LYS A 38 15.51 4.54 4.31
C LYS A 38 14.06 4.93 4.64
N ILE A 39 13.47 5.81 3.84
CA ILE A 39 12.07 6.23 4.00
C ILE A 39 11.12 5.04 3.79
N ALA A 40 11.39 4.23 2.77
CA ALA A 40 10.56 3.07 2.44
C ALA A 40 10.62 1.98 3.51
N ASN A 41 11.78 1.74 4.12
CA ASN A 41 11.93 0.80 5.24
C ASN A 41 11.09 1.23 6.45
N THR A 42 11.12 2.50 6.82
CA THR A 42 10.27 3.02 7.90
C THR A 42 8.77 2.86 7.56
N LYS A 43 8.37 3.09 6.31
CA LYS A 43 6.98 2.86 5.87
C LYS A 43 6.63 1.36 5.93
N LYS A 44 7.53 0.46 5.56
CA LYS A 44 7.35 -0.99 5.69
C LYS A 44 7.06 -1.38 7.15
N GLU A 45 7.88 -0.94 8.09
CA GLU A 45 7.72 -1.23 9.52
C GLU A 45 6.34 -0.80 10.02
N TYR A 46 5.86 0.39 9.63
CA TYR A 46 4.52 0.85 10.01
C TYR A 46 3.40 0.02 9.41
N ILE A 47 3.52 -0.38 8.14
CA ILE A 47 2.52 -1.24 7.49
C ILE A 47 2.49 -2.61 8.18
N GLU A 48 3.64 -3.25 8.41
CA GLU A 48 3.72 -4.55 9.08
C GLU A 48 3.18 -4.50 10.51
N ALA A 49 3.42 -3.40 11.23
CA ALA A 49 2.89 -3.19 12.59
C ALA A 49 1.36 -3.11 12.67
N THR A 50 0.66 -2.84 11.55
CA THR A 50 -0.82 -2.87 11.54
C THR A 50 -1.39 -4.28 11.71
N GLY A 51 -0.64 -5.31 11.35
CA GLY A 51 -1.15 -6.69 11.29
C GLY A 51 -2.15 -6.95 10.14
N ALA A 52 -2.33 -6.02 9.21
CA ALA A 52 -3.14 -6.25 8.02
C ALA A 52 -2.53 -7.32 7.10
N ASP A 53 -3.37 -7.99 6.31
CA ASP A 53 -2.94 -8.94 5.27
C ASP A 53 -2.71 -8.24 3.91
N MET A 54 -3.22 -7.02 3.77
CA MET A 54 -3.16 -6.23 2.55
C MET A 54 -2.97 -4.73 2.84
N VAL A 55 -2.14 -4.09 2.04
CA VAL A 55 -2.00 -2.63 1.97
C VAL A 55 -2.43 -2.13 0.59
N THR A 56 -3.13 -1.01 0.55
CA THR A 56 -3.61 -0.40 -0.70
C THR A 56 -3.31 1.10 -0.77
N THR A 57 -3.15 1.60 -1.99
CA THR A 57 -2.91 3.03 -2.27
C THR A 57 -3.43 3.40 -3.66
N GLU A 58 -3.83 4.65 -3.82
CA GLU A 58 -4.26 5.31 -5.05
C GLU A 58 -3.09 5.76 -5.93
N CYS A 59 -1.85 5.66 -5.46
CA CYS A 59 -0.66 6.11 -6.18
C CYS A 59 0.15 4.93 -6.75
N PRO A 60 0.27 4.79 -8.08
CA PRO A 60 1.00 3.67 -8.69
C PRO A 60 2.49 3.65 -8.31
N PHE A 61 3.12 4.81 -8.09
CA PHE A 61 4.50 4.86 -7.59
C PHE A 61 4.63 4.36 -6.16
N CYS A 62 3.65 4.64 -5.29
CA CYS A 62 3.59 4.07 -3.96
C CYS A 62 3.41 2.55 -4.03
N THR A 63 2.51 2.06 -4.89
CA THR A 63 2.30 0.62 -5.11
C THR A 63 3.61 -0.07 -5.50
N ILE A 64 4.34 0.45 -6.50
CA ILE A 64 5.63 -0.12 -6.93
C ILE A 64 6.65 -0.14 -5.79
N GLN A 65 6.81 0.98 -5.08
CA GLN A 65 7.80 1.10 -4.02
C GLN A 65 7.48 0.19 -2.83
N ILE A 66 6.22 0.16 -2.37
CA ILE A 66 5.79 -0.69 -1.25
C ILE A 66 5.88 -2.15 -1.66
N ASN A 67 5.48 -2.51 -2.88
CA ASN A 67 5.62 -3.88 -3.39
C ASN A 67 7.08 -4.35 -3.41
N ASP A 68 8.02 -3.48 -3.80
CA ASP A 68 9.45 -3.79 -3.72
C ASP A 68 9.91 -4.06 -2.27
N MET A 69 9.37 -3.34 -1.27
CA MET A 69 9.73 -3.51 0.15
C MET A 69 9.11 -4.76 0.79
N MET A 70 7.93 -5.15 0.31
CA MET A 70 7.19 -6.30 0.82
C MET A 70 7.60 -7.62 0.17
N LYS A 71 8.57 -7.61 -0.77
CA LYS A 71 9.15 -8.84 -1.32
C LYS A 71 9.65 -9.76 -0.21
N GLY A 72 9.18 -11.00 -0.22
CA GLY A 72 9.51 -12.01 0.80
C GLY A 72 8.64 -11.94 2.06
N THR A 73 7.61 -11.10 2.09
CA THR A 73 6.58 -11.07 3.14
C THR A 73 5.25 -11.61 2.57
N GLU A 74 4.31 -11.96 3.46
CA GLU A 74 2.95 -12.36 3.08
C GLU A 74 2.02 -11.16 2.78
N MET A 75 2.50 -9.92 2.98
CA MET A 75 1.73 -8.70 2.80
C MET A 75 1.38 -8.49 1.32
N LYS A 76 0.08 -8.45 1.01
CA LYS A 76 -0.40 -8.16 -0.35
C LYS A 76 -0.40 -6.64 -0.59
N VAL A 77 0.22 -6.20 -1.68
CA VAL A 77 0.18 -4.79 -2.08
C VAL A 77 -0.77 -4.63 -3.26
N ARG A 78 -1.81 -3.83 -3.09
CA ARG A 78 -2.86 -3.62 -4.10
C ARG A 78 -2.98 -2.17 -4.51
N TYR A 79 -3.36 -1.96 -5.76
CA TYR A 79 -3.77 -0.67 -6.26
C TYR A 79 -5.29 -0.51 -6.04
N ILE A 80 -5.75 0.63 -5.54
CA ILE A 80 -7.17 0.81 -5.16
C ILE A 80 -8.13 0.51 -6.33
N PRO A 81 -7.90 1.01 -7.56
CA PRO A 81 -8.75 0.65 -8.70
C PRO A 81 -8.87 -0.85 -8.98
N ASP A 82 -7.79 -1.62 -8.81
CA ASP A 82 -7.84 -3.07 -9.01
C ASP A 82 -8.70 -3.75 -7.95
N LEU A 83 -8.59 -3.30 -6.69
CA LEU A 83 -9.40 -3.80 -5.59
C LEU A 83 -10.90 -3.49 -5.82
N LEU A 84 -11.21 -2.29 -6.30
CA LEU A 84 -12.58 -1.93 -6.66
C LEU A 84 -13.10 -2.78 -7.82
N ALA A 85 -12.32 -2.93 -8.90
CA ALA A 85 -12.71 -3.76 -10.05
C ALA A 85 -12.96 -5.23 -9.67
N GLU A 86 -12.18 -5.79 -8.74
CA GLU A 86 -12.43 -7.12 -8.18
C GLU A 86 -13.71 -7.18 -7.36
N SER A 87 -14.02 -6.14 -6.58
CA SER A 87 -15.24 -6.10 -5.78
C SER A 87 -16.50 -6.09 -6.66
N TYR A 88 -16.49 -5.38 -7.78
CA TYR A 88 -17.60 -5.38 -8.75
C TYR A 88 -17.79 -6.76 -9.38
N ARG A 89 -16.72 -7.40 -9.85
CA ARG A 89 -16.81 -8.74 -10.47
C ARG A 89 -17.36 -9.79 -9.51
N LYS A 90 -16.94 -9.78 -8.24
CA LYS A 90 -17.46 -10.71 -7.23
C LYS A 90 -18.93 -10.48 -6.87
N GLY A 91 -19.46 -9.28 -7.09
CA GLY A 91 -20.87 -8.98 -6.86
C GLY A 91 -21.79 -9.46 -8.00
N GLU A 92 -21.22 -9.85 -9.14
CA GLU A 92 -21.96 -10.43 -10.28
C GLU A 92 -22.08 -11.96 -10.20
N GLU A 93 -21.32 -12.61 -9.30
CA GLU A 93 -21.35 -14.05 -8.98
C GLU A 93 -22.34 -14.35 -7.85
#